data_AF-A0A7X8WKE5-F1
#
_entry.id   AF-A0A7X8WKE5-F1
#
_cell.length_a   1.000
_cell.length_b   1.000
_cell.length_c   1.000
_cell.angle_alpha   90.00
_cell.angle_beta   90.00
_cell.angle_gamma   90.00
#
_symmetry.space_group_name_H-M   'P 1'
#
loop_
_entity.id
_entity.type
_entity.pdbx_description
1 polymer ?
#
loop_
_entity_poly.entity_id
_entity_poly.type
_entity_poly.pdbx_seq_one_letter_code
_entity_poly.pdbx_strand_id
1 'polypeptide(L)'
;MMINNVLKYLVIIIAILMTMSCSSVESDAKKAASLINKSIEQTHDLQLEKAEKSYLKAQKIIDKYVEKDKTAEFYNYFAEYRDKEKEQSAK
;
A
#
# COMPACT_ATOMS: atom_id res chain seq x y z
N MET A 1 -9.69 -44.69 6.07
CA MET A 1 -9.55 -43.65 7.11
C MET A 1 -8.45 -42.61 6.82
N MET A 2 -7.63 -42.74 5.76
CA MET A 2 -6.62 -41.71 5.39
C MET A 2 -7.18 -40.56 4.56
N ILE A 3 -8.16 -40.81 3.68
CA ILE A 3 -8.77 -39.80 2.79
C ILE A 3 -9.41 -38.65 3.58
N ASN A 4 -10.09 -38.94 4.69
CA ASN A 4 -10.69 -37.92 5.55
C ASN A 4 -9.67 -37.00 6.22
N ASN A 5 -8.48 -37.51 6.55
CA ASN A 5 -7.43 -36.69 7.16
C ASN A 5 -6.75 -35.83 6.10
N VAL A 6 -6.48 -36.38 4.92
CA VAL A 6 -5.91 -35.61 3.78
C VAL A 6 -6.87 -34.48 3.37
N LEU A 7 -8.18 -34.75 3.27
CA LEU A 7 -9.19 -33.74 2.95
C LEU A 7 -9.28 -32.65 4.03
N LYS A 8 -9.20 -33.03 5.32
CA LYS A 8 -9.16 -32.08 6.45
C LYS A 8 -7.93 -31.17 6.39
N TYR A 9 -6.75 -31.72 6.14
CA TYR A 9 -5.53 -30.92 5.98
C TYR A 9 -5.61 -30.00 4.75
N LEU A 10 -6.21 -30.45 3.66
CA LEU A 10 -6.42 -29.64 2.46
C LEU A 10 -7.34 -28.43 2.73
N VAL A 11 -8.44 -28.65 3.46
CA VAL A 11 -9.37 -27.57 3.86
C VAL A 11 -8.69 -26.55 4.79
N ILE A 12 -7.85 -27.02 5.72
CA ILE A 12 -7.09 -26.13 6.62
C ILE A 12 -6.08 -25.29 5.82
N ILE A 13 -5.37 -25.89 4.86
CA ILE A 13 -4.42 -25.16 4.00
C ILE A 13 -5.15 -24.11 3.14
N ILE A 14 -6.30 -24.46 2.57
CA ILE A 14 -7.12 -23.51 1.79
C ILE A 14 -7.63 -22.36 2.67
N ALA A 15 -8.03 -22.64 3.92
CA ALA A 15 -8.46 -21.61 4.86
C ALA A 15 -7.33 -20.64 5.23
N ILE A 16 -6.09 -21.13 5.39
CA ILE A 16 -4.91 -20.30 5.68
C ILE A 16 -4.49 -19.45 4.46
N LEU A 17 -4.66 -19.95 3.24
CA LEU A 17 -4.38 -19.19 2.01
C LEU A 17 -5.36 -18.03 1.81
N MET A 18 -6.60 -18.15 2.30
CA MET A 18 -7.59 -17.07 2.22
C MET A 18 -7.32 -15.91 3.19
N THR A 19 -6.45 -16.06 4.19
CA THR A 19 -6.12 -14.98 5.13
C THR A 19 -4.95 -14.09 4.70
N MET A 20 -4.31 -14.37 3.54
CA MET A 20 -3.16 -13.59 3.05
C MET A 20 -3.54 -12.35 2.22
N SER A 21 -4.81 -11.93 2.21
CA SER A 21 -5.15 -10.63 1.65
C SER A 21 -4.77 -9.50 2.60
N CYS A 22 -3.49 -9.14 2.63
CA CYS A 22 -3.16 -7.74 2.85
C CYS A 22 -3.98 -6.96 1.81
N SER A 23 -4.86 -6.05 2.26
CA SER A 23 -5.82 -5.46 1.32
C SER A 23 -5.06 -4.74 0.21
N SER A 24 -5.48 -4.92 -1.04
CA SER A 24 -4.85 -4.20 -2.16
C SER A 24 -4.89 -2.69 -1.96
N VAL A 25 -5.86 -2.20 -1.17
CA VAL A 25 -6.02 -0.82 -0.73
C VAL A 25 -4.85 -0.37 0.13
N GLU A 26 -4.54 -1.10 1.20
CA GLU A 26 -3.45 -0.76 2.12
C GLU A 26 -2.10 -0.76 1.41
N SER A 27 -1.85 -1.77 0.58
CA SER A 27 -0.61 -1.88 -0.21
C SER A 27 -0.45 -0.73 -1.20
N ASP A 28 -1.52 -0.39 -1.95
CA ASP A 28 -1.50 0.75 -2.87
C ASP A 28 -1.34 2.08 -2.10
N ALA A 29 -2.01 2.24 -0.95
CA ALA A 29 -1.90 3.43 -0.11
C ALA A 29 -0.48 3.63 0.44
N LYS A 30 0.15 2.57 0.98
CA LYS A 30 1.54 2.57 1.43
C LYS A 30 2.50 2.94 0.30
N LYS A 31 2.29 2.37 -0.89
CA LYS A 31 3.12 2.66 -2.06
C LYS A 31 2.98 4.10 -2.54
N ALA A 32 1.75 4.63 -2.55
CA ALA A 32 1.50 6.03 -2.89
C ALA A 32 2.15 6.97 -1.87
N ALA A 33 2.03 6.68 -0.57
CA ALA A 33 2.65 7.47 0.50
C ALA A 33 4.18 7.54 0.34
N SER A 34 4.84 6.39 0.14
CA SER A 34 6.29 6.32 -0.07
C SER A 34 6.76 7.10 -1.31
N LEU A 35 6.00 7.04 -2.41
CA LEU A 35 6.30 7.83 -3.62
C LEU A 35 6.15 9.35 -3.41
N ILE A 36 5.17 9.77 -2.61
CA ILE A 36 4.99 11.18 -2.26
C ILE A 36 6.13 11.68 -1.37
N ASN A 37 6.48 10.94 -0.32
CA ASN A 37 7.61 11.31 0.54
C ASN A 37 8.92 11.38 -0.24
N LYS A 38 9.16 10.42 -1.13
CA LYS A 38 10.30 10.44 -2.05
C LYS A 38 10.28 11.64 -3.00
N SER A 39 9.11 12.04 -3.50
CA SER A 39 8.97 13.24 -4.33
C SER A 39 9.34 14.52 -3.56
N ILE A 40 8.92 14.60 -2.29
CA ILE A 40 9.26 15.72 -1.39
C ILE A 40 10.77 15.79 -1.14
N GLU A 41 11.41 14.66 -0.81
CA GLU A 41 12.87 14.57 -0.63
C GLU A 41 13.61 15.00 -1.90
N GLN A 42 13.20 14.49 -3.06
CA GLN A 42 13.78 14.88 -4.35
C GLN A 42 13.58 16.36 -4.67
N THR A 43 12.46 16.95 -4.25
CA THR A 43 12.21 18.40 -4.40
C THR A 43 13.16 19.21 -3.52
N HIS A 44 13.35 18.78 -2.27
CA HIS A 44 14.31 19.39 -1.34
C HIS A 44 15.74 19.36 -1.92
N ASP A 45 16.12 18.26 -2.57
CA ASP A 45 17.43 18.09 -3.22
C ASP A 45 17.53 18.73 -4.61
N LEU A 46 16.54 19.54 -5.02
CA LEU A 46 16.45 20.19 -6.33
C LEU A 46 16.45 19.22 -7.53
N GLN A 47 16.14 17.94 -7.31
CA GLN A 47 16.00 16.91 -8.34
C GLN A 47 14.58 16.91 -8.94
N LEU A 48 14.14 18.07 -9.44
CA LEU A 48 12.74 18.34 -9.81
C LEU A 48 12.14 17.33 -10.81
N GLU A 49 12.93 16.94 -11.82
CA GLU A 49 12.48 15.99 -12.84
C GLU A 49 12.22 14.59 -12.27
N LYS A 50 12.99 14.19 -11.24
CA LYS A 50 12.75 12.94 -10.51
C LYS A 50 11.57 13.07 -9.55
N ALA A 51 11.47 14.23 -8.87
CA ALA A 51 10.35 14.54 -7.98
C ALA A 51 9.01 14.43 -8.72
N GLU A 52 8.92 15.01 -9.92
CA GLU A 52 7.74 14.94 -10.78
C GLU A 52 7.43 13.49 -11.18
N LYS A 53 8.43 12.72 -11.62
CA LYS A 53 8.25 11.29 -11.96
C LYS A 53 7.73 10.48 -10.78
N SER A 54 8.20 10.74 -9.57
CA SER A 54 7.71 10.07 -8.35
C SER A 54 6.26 10.49 -8.02
N TYR A 55 5.98 11.80 -8.08
CA TYR A 55 4.64 12.35 -7.85
C TYR A 55 3.59 11.78 -8.82
N LEU A 56 3.88 11.77 -10.13
CA LEU A 56 2.97 11.24 -11.14
C LEU A 56 2.70 9.74 -10.96
N LYS A 57 3.68 8.98 -10.46
CA LYS A 57 3.47 7.57 -10.11
C LYS A 57 2.54 7.42 -8.91
N ALA A 58 2.66 8.27 -7.90
CA ALA A 58 1.74 8.28 -6.77
C ALA A 58 0.32 8.64 -7.23
N GLN A 59 0.18 9.68 -8.06
CA GLN A 59 -1.13 10.11 -8.56
C GLN A 59 -1.86 9.02 -9.33
N LYS A 60 -1.17 8.27 -10.19
CA LYS A 60 -1.75 7.11 -10.89
C LYS A 60 -2.31 6.04 -9.95
N ILE A 61 -1.79 5.92 -8.72
CA ILE A 61 -2.32 5.00 -7.72
C ILE A 61 -3.53 5.64 -7.04
N ILE A 62 -3.41 6.90 -6.60
CA ILE A 62 -4.48 7.65 -5.93
C ILE A 62 -5.74 7.75 -6.81
N ASP A 63 -5.57 8.03 -8.10
CA ASP A 63 -6.67 8.15 -9.07
C ASP A 63 -7.52 6.88 -9.17
N LYS A 64 -6.98 5.70 -8.85
CA LYS A 64 -7.76 4.46 -8.81
C LYS A 64 -8.83 4.46 -7.70
N TYR A 65 -8.74 5.38 -6.74
CA TYR A 65 -9.54 5.40 -5.52
C TYR A 65 -10.33 6.70 -5.34
N VAL A 66 -10.34 7.63 -6.28
CA VAL A 66 -11.04 8.93 -6.14
C VAL A 66 -12.57 8.79 -6.16
N GLU A 67 -13.11 7.79 -6.86
CA GLU A 67 -14.56 7.59 -7.04
C GLU A 67 -15.02 6.17 -6.63
N LYS A 68 -14.34 5.53 -5.69
CA LYS A 68 -14.66 4.15 -5.28
C LYS A 68 -15.19 4.07 -3.84
N ASP A 69 -15.95 3.03 -3.53
CA ASP A 69 -16.41 2.74 -2.15
C ASP A 69 -15.26 2.61 -1.12
N LYS A 70 -14.02 2.44 -1.60
CA LYS A 70 -12.80 2.28 -0.80
C LYS A 70 -11.98 3.56 -0.66
N THR A 71 -12.51 4.71 -1.07
CA THR A 71 -11.81 6.01 -1.00
C THR A 71 -11.36 6.33 0.43
N ALA A 72 -12.28 6.24 1.39
CA ALA A 72 -11.99 6.58 2.79
C ALA A 72 -10.94 5.63 3.40
N GLU A 73 -11.06 4.32 3.15
CA GLU A 73 -10.09 3.32 3.60
C GLU A 73 -8.69 3.60 3.04
N PHE A 74 -8.60 3.91 1.74
CA PHE A 74 -7.34 4.25 1.08
C PHE A 74 -6.67 5.47 1.73
N TYR A 75 -7.43 6.57 1.90
CA TYR A 75 -6.86 7.81 2.43
C TYR A 75 -6.46 7.69 3.91
N ASN A 76 -7.15 6.87 4.70
CA ASN A 76 -6.74 6.57 6.08
C ASN A 76 -5.36 5.89 6.12
N TYR A 77 -5.16 4.81 5.36
CA TYR A 77 -3.86 4.15 5.27
C TYR A 77 -2.79 5.07 4.68
N PHE A 78 -3.12 5.83 3.64
CA PHE A 78 -2.18 6.75 2.99
C PHE A 78 -1.65 7.80 3.96
N ALA A 79 -2.54 8.42 4.75
CA ALA A 79 -2.15 9.40 5.76
C ALA A 79 -1.26 8.77 6.83
N GLU A 80 -1.64 7.60 7.35
CA GLU A 80 -0.86 6.86 8.35
C GLU A 80 0.57 6.59 7.86
N TYR A 81 0.73 6.04 6.66
CA TYR A 81 2.05 5.71 6.12
C TYR A 81 2.88 6.96 5.77
N ARG A 82 2.25 8.00 5.21
CA ARG A 82 2.94 9.24 4.85
C ARG A 82 3.52 9.92 6.10
N ASP A 83 2.75 9.98 7.17
CA ASP A 83 3.10 10.70 8.38
C ASP A 83 4.10 9.91 9.25
N LYS A 84 3.99 8.57 9.30
CA LYS A 84 4.97 7.70 9.98
C LYS A 84 6.39 7.80 9.40
N GLU A 85 6.52 7.84 8.07
CA GLU A 85 7.84 7.97 7.43
C GLU A 85 8.49 9.33 7.75
N LYS A 86 7.71 10.42 7.81
CA LYS A 86 8.22 11.73 8.24
C LYS A 86 8.79 11.71 9.66
N GLU A 87 8.13 11.00 10.57
CA GLU A 87 8.56 10.90 11.96
C GLU A 87 9.87 10.10 12.11
N GLN A 88 10.16 9.19 11.19
CA GLN A 88 11.41 8.42 11.15
C GLN A 88 12.55 9.21 10.50
N SER A 89 12.28 10.05 9.50
CA SER A 89 13.31 10.90 8.86
C SER A 89 13.72 12.11 9.71
N ALA A 90 12.98 12.44 10.77
CA ALA A 90 13.27 13.56 11.67
C ALA A 90 14.10 13.16 12.93
N LYS A 91 14.42 11.86 13.09
CA LYS A 91 15.29 11.32 14.14
C LYS A 91 16.67 11.03 13.60
#